data_AF-E7GJN5-F1
#
_entry.id   AF-E7GJN5-F1
#
_cell.length_a   1.000
_cell.length_b   1.000
_cell.length_c   1.000
_cell.angle_alpha   90.00
_cell.angle_beta   90.00
_cell.angle_gamma   90.00
#
_symmetry.space_group_name_H-M   'P 1'
#
loop_
_entity.id
_entity.type
_entity.pdbx_description
1 polymer ?
#
loop_
_entity_poly.entity_id
_entity_poly.type
_entity_poly.pdbx_seq_one_letter_code
_entity_poly.pdbx_strand_id
1 'polypeptide(L)'
;MKYLKEVAIIFGITMAGEFLNYLLPLPVPAGVYGLFILLLLLCAGTLKVEDVSEVGDFFLDTMPLMFIPAGVGLLNSVDEAKSILVPLTVISVVSTVFVMAVTGRVAQNIIRGPKKRKGGKEV
;
A
#
# COMPACT_ATOMS: atom_id res chain seq x y z
N MET A 1 -5.84 -27.36 -8.19
CA MET A 1 -4.93 -26.50 -8.98
C MET A 1 -5.21 -25.01 -8.84
N LYS A 2 -6.33 -24.59 -8.21
CA LYS A 2 -6.68 -23.18 -7.99
C LYS A 2 -5.55 -22.40 -7.30
N TYR A 3 -5.09 -22.84 -6.14
CA TYR A 3 -3.96 -22.22 -5.41
C TYR A 3 -2.69 -22.03 -6.25
N LEU A 4 -2.33 -23.01 -7.09
CA LEU A 4 -1.13 -22.91 -7.94
C LEU A 4 -1.29 -21.82 -9.01
N LYS A 5 -2.50 -21.65 -9.55
CA LYS A 5 -2.84 -20.56 -10.48
C LYS A 5 -2.74 -19.21 -9.78
N GLU A 6 -3.31 -19.06 -8.58
CA GLU A 6 -3.26 -17.78 -7.84
C GLU A 6 -1.83 -17.40 -7.45
N VAL A 7 -1.04 -18.36 -6.93
CA VAL A 7 0.39 -18.16 -6.65
C VAL A 7 1.13 -17.73 -7.92
N ALA A 8 0.90 -18.40 -9.04
CA ALA A 8 1.54 -18.06 -10.31
C ALA A 8 1.15 -16.67 -10.81
N ILE A 9 -0.11 -16.24 -10.63
CA ILE A 9 -0.57 -14.89 -10.98
C ILE A 9 0.13 -13.86 -10.10
N ILE A 10 0.12 -14.03 -8.77
CA ILE A 10 0.75 -13.11 -7.84
C ILE A 10 2.25 -12.98 -8.14
N PHE A 11 2.97 -14.09 -8.24
CA PHE A 11 4.40 -14.10 -8.57
C PHE A 11 4.68 -13.53 -9.97
N GLY A 12 3.85 -13.84 -10.95
CA GLY A 12 3.98 -13.33 -12.31
C GLY A 12 3.86 -11.80 -12.36
N ILE A 13 2.92 -11.23 -11.62
CA ILE A 13 2.74 -9.77 -11.51
C ILE A 13 3.90 -9.15 -10.74
N THR A 14 4.36 -9.77 -9.65
CA THR A 14 5.54 -9.30 -8.90
C THR A 14 6.79 -9.27 -9.79
N MET A 15 7.05 -10.31 -10.57
CA MET A 15 8.17 -10.34 -11.52
C MET A 15 8.02 -9.29 -12.63
N ALA A 16 6.81 -9.09 -13.15
CA ALA A 16 6.54 -8.03 -14.13
C ALA A 16 6.80 -6.63 -13.54
N GLY A 17 6.44 -6.41 -12.28
CA GLY A 17 6.74 -5.18 -11.54
C GLY A 17 8.23 -4.93 -11.36
N GLU A 18 9.00 -5.98 -11.04
CA GLU A 18 10.46 -5.91 -10.93
C GLU A 18 11.12 -5.59 -12.27
N PHE A 19 10.68 -6.27 -13.34
CA PHE A 19 11.17 -6.02 -14.70
C PHE A 19 10.86 -4.59 -15.16
N LEU A 20 9.66 -4.08 -14.82
CA LEU A 20 9.28 -2.73 -15.15
C LEU A 20 10.05 -1.68 -14.34
N ASN A 21 10.35 -1.97 -13.06
CA ASN A 21 11.21 -1.12 -12.23
C ASN A 21 12.64 -1.05 -12.78
N TYR A 22 13.16 -2.17 -13.29
CA TYR A 22 14.47 -2.20 -13.94
C TYR A 22 14.50 -1.35 -15.23
N LEU A 23 13.42 -1.36 -16.01
CA LEU A 23 13.34 -0.58 -17.25
C LEU A 23 13.04 0.91 -17.01
N LEU A 24 12.18 1.21 -16.05
CA LEU A 24 11.78 2.55 -15.62
C LEU A 24 12.16 2.71 -14.14
N PRO A 25 13.38 3.15 -13.83
CA PRO A 25 13.80 3.36 -12.44
C PRO A 25 13.24 4.68 -11.91
N LEU A 26 11.91 4.75 -11.75
CA LEU A 26 11.28 5.80 -10.94
C LEU A 26 11.66 5.60 -9.46
N PRO A 27 11.66 6.65 -8.63
CA PRO A 27 11.96 6.58 -7.20
C PRO A 27 10.82 5.94 -6.40
N VAL A 28 10.30 4.80 -6.87
CA VAL A 28 9.27 3.99 -6.21
C VAL A 28 9.71 2.53 -6.19
N PRO A 29 9.41 1.79 -5.10
CA PRO A 29 9.72 0.36 -5.03
C PRO A 29 9.03 -0.44 -6.13
N ALA A 30 9.63 -1.55 -6.55
CA ALA A 30 9.03 -2.47 -7.52
C ALA A 30 7.63 -2.98 -7.12
N GLY A 31 7.38 -3.14 -5.81
CA GLY A 31 6.05 -3.50 -5.30
C GLY A 31 4.93 -2.52 -5.70
N VAL A 32 5.24 -1.23 -5.87
CA VAL A 32 4.28 -0.22 -6.33
C VAL A 32 3.88 -0.49 -7.79
N TYR A 33 4.82 -0.87 -8.64
CA TYR A 33 4.54 -1.26 -10.03
C TYR A 33 3.65 -2.49 -10.10
N GLY A 34 3.96 -3.52 -9.30
CA GLY A 34 3.13 -4.72 -9.19
C GLY A 34 1.68 -4.40 -8.80
N LEU A 35 1.49 -3.48 -7.85
CA LEU A 35 0.17 -3.01 -7.43
C LEU A 35 -0.61 -2.33 -8.56
N PHE A 36 0.04 -1.45 -9.33
CA PHE A 36 -0.61 -0.81 -10.49
C PHE A 36 -0.94 -1.82 -11.59
N ILE A 37 -0.06 -2.78 -11.87
CA ILE A 37 -0.31 -3.82 -12.85
C ILE A 37 -1.52 -4.67 -12.44
N LEU A 38 -1.56 -5.14 -11.19
CA LEU A 38 -2.69 -5.90 -10.66
C LEU A 38 -4.00 -5.09 -10.73
N LEU A 39 -3.95 -3.81 -10.32
CA LEU A 39 -5.09 -2.91 -10.38
C LEU A 39 -5.62 -2.74 -11.81
N LEU A 40 -4.74 -2.54 -12.79
CA LEU A 40 -5.12 -2.40 -14.19
C LEU A 40 -5.75 -3.67 -14.74
N LEU A 41 -5.21 -4.85 -14.41
CA LEU A 41 -5.79 -6.14 -14.79
C LEU A 41 -7.19 -6.36 -14.19
N LEU A 42 -7.39 -5.91 -12.95
CA LEU A 42 -8.66 -5.98 -12.25
C LEU A 42 -9.69 -5.01 -12.86
N CYS A 43 -9.27 -3.77 -13.14
CA CYS A 43 -10.12 -2.77 -13.82
C CYS A 43 -10.47 -3.17 -15.25
N ALA A 44 -9.56 -3.84 -15.97
CA ALA A 44 -9.81 -4.37 -17.31
C ALA A 44 -10.73 -5.61 -17.31
N GLY A 45 -11.08 -6.15 -16.14
CA GLY A 45 -11.92 -7.34 -15.99
C GLY A 45 -11.26 -8.64 -16.47
N THR A 46 -9.96 -8.60 -16.78
CA THR A 46 -9.18 -9.78 -17.22
C THR A 46 -8.89 -10.71 -16.04
N LEU A 47 -8.72 -10.14 -14.85
CA LEU A 47 -8.62 -10.88 -13.59
C LEU A 47 -9.82 -10.53 -12.71
N LYS A 48 -10.37 -11.54 -12.03
CA LYS A 48 -11.34 -11.32 -10.94
C LYS A 48 -10.62 -11.39 -9.60
N VAL A 49 -11.19 -10.74 -8.58
CA VAL A 49 -10.65 -10.80 -7.21
C VAL A 49 -10.59 -12.25 -6.72
N GLU A 50 -11.56 -13.07 -7.10
CA GLU A 50 -11.62 -14.49 -6.73
C GLU A 50 -10.44 -15.33 -7.27
N ASP A 51 -9.71 -14.84 -8.28
CA ASP A 51 -8.53 -15.52 -8.86
C ASP A 51 -7.24 -15.29 -8.05
N VAL A 52 -7.26 -14.42 -7.05
CA VAL A 52 -6.08 -14.07 -6.22
C VAL A 52 -6.36 -13.96 -4.72
N SER A 53 -7.63 -13.95 -4.30
CA SER A 53 -8.01 -13.68 -2.91
C SER A 53 -7.58 -14.77 -1.94
N GLU A 54 -7.74 -16.06 -2.26
CA GLU A 54 -7.47 -17.14 -1.29
C GLU A 54 -5.98 -17.22 -0.92
N VAL A 55 -5.10 -17.18 -1.92
CA VAL A 55 -3.65 -17.18 -1.70
C VAL A 55 -3.15 -15.82 -1.20
N GLY A 56 -3.76 -14.73 -1.68
CA GLY A 56 -3.47 -13.39 -1.20
C GLY A 56 -3.73 -13.27 0.30
N ASP A 57 -4.90 -13.70 0.77
CA ASP A 57 -5.29 -13.69 2.19
C ASP A 57 -4.36 -14.57 3.02
N PHE A 58 -3.99 -15.76 2.51
CA PHE A 58 -2.99 -16.61 3.18
C PHE A 58 -1.63 -15.93 3.37
N PHE A 59 -1.15 -15.20 2.36
CA PHE A 59 0.09 -14.43 2.49
C PHE A 59 -0.04 -13.25 3.46
N LEU A 60 -1.20 -12.57 3.48
CA LEU A 60 -1.48 -11.50 4.43
C LEU A 60 -1.54 -12.02 5.87
N ASP A 61 -2.16 -13.18 6.10
CA ASP A 61 -2.23 -13.84 7.40
C ASP A 61 -0.84 -14.27 7.91
N THR A 62 0.04 -14.67 7.00
CA THR A 62 1.42 -15.09 7.32
C THR A 62 2.41 -13.91 7.34
N MET A 63 1.97 -12.70 6.95
CA MET A 63 2.80 -11.50 6.88
C MET A 63 3.57 -11.20 8.18
N PRO A 64 2.98 -11.31 9.39
CA PRO A 64 3.71 -11.10 10.64
C PRO A 64 4.91 -12.02 10.81
N LEU A 65 4.80 -13.29 10.37
CA LEU A 65 5.88 -14.26 10.45
C LEU A 65 7.06 -13.87 9.54
N MET A 66 6.76 -13.34 8.34
CA MET A 66 7.79 -12.82 7.43
C MET A 66 8.50 -11.57 7.95
N PHE A 67 7.92 -10.84 8.91
CA PHE A 67 8.57 -9.69 9.54
C PHE A 67 9.51 -10.06 10.70
N ILE A 68 9.43 -11.27 11.25
CA ILE A 68 10.28 -11.69 12.37
C ILE A 68 11.77 -11.56 12.03
N PRO A 69 12.27 -12.07 10.88
CA PRO A 69 13.69 -11.95 10.53
C PRO A 69 14.16 -10.49 10.40
N ALA A 70 13.33 -9.63 9.79
CA ALA A 70 13.62 -8.20 9.67
C ALA A 70 13.70 -7.53 11.05
N GLY A 71 12.78 -7.87 11.96
CA GLY A 71 12.78 -7.38 13.34
C GLY A 71 13.99 -7.84 14.14
N VAL A 72 14.39 -9.11 14.03
CA VAL A 72 15.61 -9.63 14.68
C VAL A 72 16.86 -8.94 14.13
N GLY A 73 16.90 -8.64 12.83
CA GLY A 73 18.00 -7.86 12.23
C GLY A 73 18.15 -6.48 12.85
N LEU A 74 17.03 -5.81 13.18
CA LEU A 74 17.04 -4.51 13.85
C LEU A 74 17.59 -4.56 15.28
N LEU A 75 17.48 -5.70 15.98
CA LEU A 75 18.02 -5.86 17.34
C LEU A 75 19.53 -5.61 17.41
N ASN A 76 20.26 -5.90 16.33
CA ASN A 76 21.70 -5.64 16.24
C ASN A 76 22.06 -4.14 16.26
N SER A 77 21.10 -3.25 15.96
CA SER A 77 21.28 -1.79 15.92
C SER A 77 20.51 -1.06 17.02
N VAL A 78 19.92 -1.78 17.98
CA VAL A 78 19.08 -1.19 19.03
C VAL A 78 19.87 -0.25 19.95
N ASP A 79 21.15 -0.52 20.21
CA ASP A 79 21.96 0.33 21.09
C ASP A 79 22.23 1.72 20.49
N GLU A 80 22.43 1.83 19.18
CA GLU A 80 22.49 3.12 18.47
C GLU A 80 21.11 3.79 18.43
N ALA A 81 20.04 3.00 18.27
CA ALA A 81 18.67 3.50 18.23
C ALA A 81 18.20 4.08 19.58
N LYS A 82 18.69 3.57 20.73
CA LYS A 82 18.29 4.01 22.08
C LYS A 82 18.39 5.52 22.29
N SER A 83 19.43 6.16 21.74
CA SER A 83 19.62 7.61 21.84
C SER A 83 18.56 8.41 21.08
N ILE A 84 17.88 7.80 20.11
CA ILE A 84 16.92 8.45 19.21
C ILE A 84 15.49 7.92 19.44
N LEU A 85 15.29 6.86 20.23
CA LEU A 85 13.97 6.27 20.49
C LEU A 85 12.94 7.28 21.01
N VAL A 86 13.32 8.13 21.96
CA VAL A 86 12.42 9.15 22.51
C VAL A 86 12.08 10.22 21.47
N PRO A 87 13.06 10.89 20.81
CA PRO A 87 12.78 11.79 19.69
C PRO A 87 11.95 11.16 18.57
N LEU A 88 12.26 9.92 18.16
CA LEU A 88 11.56 9.19 17.11
C LEU A 88 10.10 8.92 17.48
N THR A 89 9.85 8.44 18.70
CA THR A 89 8.48 8.16 19.14
C THR A 89 7.64 9.44 19.17
N VAL A 90 8.19 10.52 19.72
CA VAL A 90 7.49 11.81 19.80
C VAL A 90 7.22 12.35 18.40
N ILE A 91 8.23 12.40 17.52
CA ILE A 91 8.06 12.96 16.18
C ILE A 91 7.09 12.11 15.35
N SER A 92 7.15 10.77 15.42
CA SER A 92 6.24 9.88 14.71
C SER A 92 4.79 10.05 15.16
N VAL A 93 4.52 10.13 16.46
CA VAL A 93 3.15 10.35 16.96
C VAL A 93 2.63 11.72 16.54
N VAL A 94 3.42 12.77 16.76
CA VAL A 94 3.03 14.14 16.41
C VAL A 94 2.83 14.29 14.90
N SER A 95 3.74 13.78 14.07
CA SER A 95 3.63 13.85 12.61
C SER A 95 2.44 13.07 12.10
N THR A 96 2.15 11.88 12.67
CA THR A 96 1.01 11.06 12.24
C THR A 96 -0.30 11.77 12.55
N VAL A 97 -0.47 12.29 13.77
CA VAL A 97 -1.67 13.06 14.15
C VAL A 97 -1.79 14.32 13.30
N PHE A 98 -0.68 15.02 13.05
CA PHE A 98 -0.66 16.22 12.24
C PHE A 98 -1.08 15.94 10.78
N VAL A 99 -0.47 14.94 10.14
CA VAL A 99 -0.81 14.53 8.76
C VAL A 99 -2.27 14.10 8.66
N MET A 100 -2.77 13.30 9.61
CA MET A 100 -4.18 12.92 9.66
C MET A 100 -5.11 14.14 9.78
N ALA A 101 -4.79 15.09 10.67
CA ALA A 101 -5.60 16.29 10.89
C ALA A 101 -5.62 17.22 9.67
N VAL A 102 -4.46 17.45 9.06
CA VAL A 102 -4.34 18.29 7.85
C VAL A 102 -5.05 17.64 6.68
N THR A 103 -4.76 16.36 6.38
CA THR A 103 -5.39 15.63 5.28
C THR A 103 -6.90 15.56 5.47
N GLY A 104 -7.37 15.27 6.69
CA GLY A 104 -8.78 15.24 7.04
C GLY A 104 -9.46 16.60 6.84
N ARG A 105 -8.84 17.70 7.28
CA ARG A 105 -9.36 19.06 7.06
C ARG A 105 -9.38 19.43 5.58
N VAL A 106 -8.33 19.14 4.84
CA VAL A 106 -8.25 19.43 3.39
C VAL A 106 -9.33 18.65 2.64
N ALA A 107 -9.46 17.35 2.90
CA ALA A 107 -10.51 16.51 2.30
C ALA A 107 -11.92 17.03 2.66
N GLN A 108 -12.16 17.35 3.94
CA GLN A 108 -13.42 17.94 4.38
C GLN A 108 -13.70 19.29 3.72
N ASN A 109 -12.68 20.13 3.52
CA ASN A 109 -12.84 21.44 2.89
C ASN A 109 -13.10 21.33 1.38
N ILE A 110 -12.50 20.35 0.70
CA ILE A 110 -12.83 20.02 -0.70
C ILE A 110 -14.28 19.52 -0.81
N ILE A 111 -14.69 18.63 0.09
CA ILE A 111 -16.04 18.06 0.10
C ILE A 111 -17.10 19.10 0.51
N ARG A 112 -16.77 20.03 1.42
CA ARG A 112 -17.66 21.09 1.93
C ARG A 112 -17.52 22.42 1.18
N GLY A 113 -16.61 22.53 0.21
CA GLY A 113 -16.48 23.69 -0.67
C GLY A 113 -17.84 24.04 -1.28
N PRO A 114 -18.14 25.33 -1.48
CA PRO A 114 -19.50 25.81 -1.72
C PRO A 114 -20.11 25.00 -2.86
N LYS A 115 -21.21 24.32 -2.54
CA LYS A 115 -22.12 23.69 -3.49
C LYS A 115 -22.53 24.77 -4.51
N LYS A 116 -21.71 24.95 -5.54
CA LYS A 116 -21.98 25.87 -6.63
C LYS A 116 -23.14 25.24 -7.39
N ARG A 117 -24.34 25.75 -7.08
CA ARG A 117 -25.58 25.66 -7.87
C ARG A 117 -25.30 25.22 -9.33
N LYS A 118 -25.68 23.99 -9.63
CA LYS A 118 -26.25 23.51 -10.89
C LYS A 118 -27.39 22.59 -10.42
N GLY A 119 -28.67 22.97 -10.41
CA GLY A 119 -29.51 23.52 -11.49
C GLY A 119 -30.20 22.32 -12.18
N GLY A 120 -31.52 22.20 -12.36
CA GLY A 120 -32.73 22.94 -11.95
C GLY A 120 -33.74 21.92 -11.36
N LYS A 121 -34.76 22.30 -10.59
CA LYS A 121 -36.04 22.85 -11.03
C LYS A 121 -36.67 22.14 -12.24
N GLU A 122 -37.90 21.65 -12.00
CA GLU A 122 -39.01 21.45 -12.96
C GLU A 122 -38.86 20.16 -13.81
N VAL A 123 -39.79 19.18 -13.83
CA VAL A 123 -41.23 19.06 -13.48
C VAL A 123 -41.49 17.61 -13.07
#